data_AF-A0A2X2TET9-F1
#
_entry.id   AF-A0A2X2TET9-F1
#
_cell.length_a   1.000
_cell.length_b   1.000
_cell.length_c   1.000
_cell.angle_alpha   90.00
_cell.angle_beta   90.00
_cell.angle_gamma   90.00
#
_symmetry.space_group_name_H-M   'P 1'
#
loop_
_entity.id
_entity.type
_entity.pdbx_description
1 polymer ?
#
loop_
_entity_poly.entity_id
_entity_poly.type
_entity_poly.pdbx_seq_one_letter_code
_entity_poly.pdbx_strand_id
1 'polypeptide(L)'
;MDIYVERIGKVITLEEWKKYVQSDKELSLSEQGKGINPLTRTTMYFEIPGRVIYKNDYEIYYENGKIGCDGLSDEIQGKLIEIARFFNAKVFDCGEEIKFD
;
A
#
# COMPACT_ATOMS: atom_id res chain seq x y z
N MET A 1 7.20 -12.47 -0.65
CA MET A 1 6.50 -12.79 0.61
C MET A 1 5.56 -11.63 0.74
N ASP A 2 4.28 -11.92 0.57
CA ASP A 2 3.33 -10.90 0.13
C ASP A 2 2.33 -10.73 1.27
N ILE A 3 2.35 -9.56 1.92
CA ILE A 3 1.38 -9.20 2.96
C ILE A 3 0.24 -8.46 2.28
N TYR A 4 -1.00 -8.78 2.64
CA TYR A 4 -2.19 -8.05 2.23
C TYR A 4 -3.10 -7.71 3.40
N VAL A 5 -3.86 -6.64 3.26
CA VAL A 5 -4.85 -6.11 4.18
C VAL A 5 -6.21 -6.21 3.51
N GLU A 6 -7.15 -6.89 4.14
CA GLU A 6 -8.47 -7.14 3.58
C GLU A 6 -9.57 -6.63 4.52
N ARG A 7 -10.45 -5.78 3.99
CA ARG A 7 -11.57 -5.23 4.76
C ARG A 7 -12.65 -6.29 4.98
N ILE A 8 -13.08 -6.43 6.22
CA ILE A 8 -14.12 -7.39 6.59
C ILE A 8 -15.46 -6.93 6.02
N GLY A 9 -16.01 -7.67 5.07
CA GLY A 9 -17.40 -7.53 4.61
C GLY A 9 -17.72 -6.34 3.70
N LYS A 10 -16.71 -5.59 3.22
CA LYS A 10 -16.91 -4.48 2.26
C LYS A 10 -15.65 -4.21 1.45
N VAL A 11 -15.81 -3.79 0.19
CA VAL A 11 -14.69 -3.32 -0.65
C VAL A 11 -14.19 -1.96 -0.14
N ILE A 12 -12.88 -1.81 0.11
CA ILE A 12 -12.24 -0.47 0.24
C ILE A 12 -12.30 0.16 -1.14
N THR A 13 -12.81 1.37 -1.27
CA THR A 13 -12.83 2.08 -2.57
C THR A 13 -11.52 2.84 -2.80
N LEU A 14 -11.18 3.10 -4.08
CA LEU A 14 -10.03 3.95 -4.42
C LEU A 14 -10.13 5.36 -3.79
N GLU A 15 -11.35 5.87 -3.60
CA GLU A 15 -11.58 7.16 -2.94
C GLU A 15 -11.26 7.11 -1.44
N GLU A 16 -11.73 6.06 -0.73
CA GLU A 16 -11.38 5.81 0.67
C GLU A 16 -9.85 5.64 0.83
N TRP A 17 -9.20 4.91 -0.08
CA TRP A 17 -7.74 4.76 -0.10
C TRP A 17 -7.03 6.10 -0.26
N LYS A 18 -7.40 6.91 -1.26
CA LYS A 18 -6.82 8.23 -1.48
C LYS A 18 -6.97 9.16 -0.28
N LYS A 19 -8.13 9.16 0.38
CA LYS A 19 -8.39 9.96 1.58
C LYS A 19 -7.44 9.60 2.72
N TYR A 20 -7.22 8.30 2.95
CA TYR A 20 -6.26 7.85 3.95
C TYR A 20 -4.84 8.30 3.61
N VAL A 21 -4.39 8.06 2.38
CA VAL A 21 -3.04 8.44 1.94
C VAL A 21 -2.81 9.95 2.08
N GLN A 22 -3.79 10.78 1.72
CA GLN A 22 -3.70 12.23 1.88
C GLN A 22 -3.61 12.69 3.34
N SER A 23 -4.12 11.88 4.28
CA SER A 23 -4.03 12.17 5.72
C SER A 23 -2.69 11.77 6.34
N ASP A 24 -1.93 10.92 5.65
CA ASP A 24 -0.69 10.32 6.14
C ASP A 24 0.52 10.90 5.42
N LYS A 25 1.38 11.61 6.17
CA LYS A 25 2.57 12.29 5.62
C LYS A 25 3.68 11.33 5.20
N GLU A 26 3.65 10.08 5.66
CA GLU A 26 4.65 9.07 5.33
C GLU A 26 4.33 8.33 4.03
N LEU A 27 3.11 8.48 3.54
CA LEU A 27 2.66 7.90 2.28
C LEU A 27 2.64 8.99 1.21
N SER A 28 3.40 8.75 0.15
CA SER A 28 3.31 9.55 -1.05
C SER A 28 2.42 8.83 -2.05
N LEU A 29 1.31 9.46 -2.44
CA LEU A 29 0.56 8.98 -3.59
C LEU A 29 1.52 8.91 -4.78
N SER A 30 1.62 7.72 -5.38
CA SER A 30 2.15 7.61 -6.73
C SER A 30 1.05 8.12 -7.68
N GLU A 31 0.71 9.41 -7.59
CA GLU A 31 -0.16 10.07 -8.54
C GLU A 31 0.62 10.16 -9.85
N GLN A 32 0.52 9.12 -10.70
CA GLN A 32 1.12 9.12 -12.03
C GLN A 32 2.53 9.72 -12.03
N GLY A 33 3.43 9.11 -11.26
CA GLY A 33 4.78 9.65 -11.10
C GLY A 33 5.53 9.64 -12.42
N LYS A 34 6.23 10.73 -12.71
CA LYS A 34 7.19 10.82 -13.80
C LYS A 34 8.58 10.52 -13.23
N GLY A 35 9.09 9.32 -13.50
CA GLY A 35 10.45 8.92 -13.13
C GLY A 35 11.43 9.16 -14.27
N ILE A 36 12.72 9.17 -13.96
CA ILE A 36 13.78 9.03 -14.97
C ILE A 36 14.47 7.70 -14.74
N ASN A 37 14.45 6.83 -15.74
CA ASN A 37 15.20 5.59 -15.71
C ASN A 37 16.70 5.92 -15.62
N PRO A 38 17.43 5.44 -14.59
CA PRO A 38 18.82 5.84 -14.35
C PRO A 38 19.79 5.33 -15.42
N LEU A 39 19.41 4.30 -16.18
CA LEU A 39 20.23 3.68 -17.23
C LEU A 39 19.98 4.34 -18.60
N THR A 40 18.71 4.51 -18.98
CA THR A 40 18.33 5.00 -20.31
C THR A 40 18.07 6.49 -20.36
N ARG A 41 17.97 7.14 -19.19
CA ARG A 41 17.58 8.56 -19.01
C ARG A 41 16.20 8.89 -19.59
N THR A 42 15.39 7.88 -19.93
CA THR A 42 14.05 8.09 -20.47
C THR A 42 13.06 8.38 -19.34
N THR A 43 12.09 9.24 -19.65
CA THR A 43 10.91 9.42 -18.81
C THR A 43 10.15 8.10 -18.70
N MET A 44 9.84 7.66 -17.48
CA MET A 44 8.93 6.56 -17.21
C MET A 44 7.69 7.08 -16.49
N TYR A 45 6.54 6.49 -16.80
CA TYR A 45 5.26 6.81 -16.18
C TYR A 45 4.86 5.62 -15.30
N PHE A 46 4.58 5.87 -14.01
CA PHE A 46 4.05 4.83 -13.13
C PHE A 46 2.55 4.73 -13.34
N GLU A 47 2.10 3.55 -13.79
CA GLU A 47 0.79 3.37 -14.41
C GLU A 47 -0.34 3.02 -13.44
N ILE A 48 -0.01 2.58 -12.22
CA ILE A 48 -0.95 1.78 -11.41
C ILE A 48 -1.71 2.64 -10.38
N PRO A 49 -3.02 2.87 -10.56
CA PRO A 49 -3.86 3.47 -9.54
C PRO A 49 -3.90 2.58 -8.29
N GLY A 50 -3.81 3.17 -7.10
CA GLY A 50 -3.79 2.42 -5.86
C GLY A 50 -2.39 2.12 -5.32
N ARG A 51 -1.32 2.45 -6.05
CA ARG A 51 0.06 2.35 -5.55
C ARG A 51 0.49 3.61 -4.80
N VAL A 52 1.21 3.42 -3.69
CA VAL A 52 1.84 4.49 -2.92
C VAL A 52 3.24 4.09 -2.52
N ILE A 53 4.09 5.09 -2.31
CA ILE A 53 5.43 4.89 -1.77
C ILE A 53 5.38 5.21 -0.27
N TYR A 54 5.79 4.23 0.53
CA TYR A 54 6.10 4.37 1.95
C TYR A 54 7.63 4.45 2.08
N LYS A 55 8.11 5.21 3.07
CA LYS A 55 9.54 5.46 3.41
C LYS A 55 10.57 4.51 2.77
N ASN A 56 11.67 5.02 2.23
CA ASN A 56 12.76 4.20 1.66
C ASN A 56 12.31 3.32 0.47
N ASP A 57 11.43 3.85 -0.40
CA ASP A 57 10.98 3.21 -1.64
C ASP A 57 10.19 1.90 -1.47
N TYR A 58 9.62 1.63 -0.30
CA TYR A 58 8.69 0.52 -0.14
C TYR A 58 7.35 0.83 -0.82
N GLU A 59 6.81 -0.16 -1.50
CA GLU A 59 5.62 0.04 -2.32
C GLU A 59 4.42 -0.66 -1.70
N ILE A 60 3.39 0.12 -1.39
CA ILE A 60 2.11 -0.40 -0.91
C ILE A 60 1.11 -0.29 -2.06
N TYR A 61 0.44 -1.39 -2.34
CA TYR A 61 -0.45 -1.54 -3.49
C TYR A 61 -1.88 -1.84 -3.06
N TYR A 62 -2.84 -1.08 -3.57
CA TYR A 62 -4.27 -1.33 -3.43
C TYR A 62 -4.86 -1.96 -4.70
N GLU A 63 -5.57 -3.07 -4.55
CA GLU A 63 -6.34 -3.73 -5.61
C GLU A 63 -7.58 -4.46 -5.06
N ASN A 64 -8.75 -4.25 -5.67
CA ASN A 64 -10.00 -4.97 -5.35
C ASN A 64 -10.36 -5.00 -3.85
N GLY A 65 -10.12 -3.91 -3.12
CA GLY A 65 -10.39 -3.85 -1.68
C GLY A 65 -9.30 -4.44 -0.79
N LYS A 66 -8.19 -4.91 -1.39
CA LYS A 66 -7.01 -5.42 -0.70
C LYS A 66 -5.87 -4.41 -0.80
N ILE A 67 -5.05 -4.31 0.24
CA ILE A 67 -3.86 -3.44 0.27
C ILE A 67 -2.65 -4.27 0.67
N GLY A 68 -1.58 -4.34 -0.11
CA GLY A 68 -0.43 -5.18 0.21
C GLY A 68 0.92 -4.59 -0.11
N CYS A 69 1.99 -5.30 0.24
CA CYS A 69 3.38 -4.93 -0.05
C CYS A 69 4.19 -6.19 -0.37
N ASP A 70 5.11 -6.08 -1.33
CA ASP A 70 6.02 -7.17 -1.75
C ASP A 70 7.28 -7.30 -0.87
N GLY A 71 7.41 -6.47 0.18
CA GLY A 71 8.56 -6.45 1.09
C GLY A 71 8.16 -6.64 2.55
N LEU A 72 8.82 -7.57 3.25
CA LEU A 72 8.62 -7.80 4.67
C LEU A 72 9.75 -7.17 5.50
N SER A 73 9.43 -6.06 6.15
CA SER A 73 10.16 -5.58 7.32
C SER A 73 9.16 -5.38 8.45
N ASP A 74 9.62 -5.44 9.70
CA ASP A 74 8.78 -5.15 10.87
C ASP A 74 8.12 -3.76 10.75
N GLU A 75 8.81 -2.81 10.10
CA GLU A 75 8.31 -1.47 9.81
C GLU A 75 7.12 -1.50 8.84
N ILE A 76 7.23 -2.24 7.73
CA ILE A 76 6.15 -2.38 6.74
C ILE A 76 4.96 -3.12 7.31
N GLN A 77 5.21 -4.18 8.07
CA GLN A 77 4.15 -4.92 8.74
C GLN A 77 3.40 -4.01 9.72
N GLY A 78 4.13 -3.22 10.53
CA GLY A 78 3.55 -2.21 11.41
C GLY A 78 2.68 -1.21 10.64
N LYS A 79 3.12 -0.78 9.45
CA LYS A 79 2.36 0.14 8.62
C LYS A 79 1.08 -0.48 8.06
N LEU A 80 1.14 -1.72 7.57
CA LEU A 80 -0.04 -2.44 7.07
C LEU A 80 -1.06 -2.69 8.19
N ILE A 81 -0.61 -2.90 9.42
CA ILE A 81 -1.47 -2.99 10.61
C ILE A 81 -2.17 -1.65 10.91
N GLU A 82 -1.45 -0.52 10.84
CA GLU A 82 -2.04 0.80 11.01
C GLU A 82 -3.13 1.08 9.97
N ILE A 83 -2.83 0.79 8.70
CA ILE A 83 -3.77 0.88 7.58
C ILE A 83 -5.01 0.01 7.85
N ALA A 84 -4.79 -1.23 8.31
CA ALA A 84 -5.85 -2.16 8.61
C ALA A 84 -6.79 -1.64 9.71
N ARG A 85 -6.23 -1.04 10.77
CA ARG A 85 -7.01 -0.41 11.85
C ARG A 85 -7.86 0.75 11.33
N PHE A 86 -7.31 1.60 10.46
CA PHE A 86 -8.06 2.71 9.87
C PHE A 86 -9.27 2.23 9.06
N PHE A 87 -9.08 1.18 8.25
CA PHE A 87 -10.14 0.64 7.39
C PHE A 87 -11.05 -0.41 8.06
N ASN A 88 -10.81 -0.73 9.33
CA ASN A 88 -11.44 -1.85 10.04
C ASN A 88 -11.31 -3.17 9.26
N ALA A 89 -10.06 -3.51 8.97
CA ALA A 89 -9.62 -4.61 8.12
C ALA A 89 -8.68 -5.56 8.87
N LYS A 90 -8.41 -6.71 8.26
CA LYS A 90 -7.46 -7.73 8.75
C LYS A 90 -6.20 -7.73 7.91
N VAL A 91 -5.07 -8.06 8.51
CA VAL A 91 -3.80 -8.25 7.81
C VAL A 91 -3.55 -9.74 7.64
N PHE A 92 -3.01 -10.13 6.50
CA PHE A 92 -2.68 -11.49 6.14
C PHE A 92 -1.30 -11.54 5.51
N ASP A 93 -0.59 -12.63 5.73
CA ASP A 93 0.70 -12.93 5.13
C ASP A 93 0.66 -14.34 4.56
N CYS A 94 0.89 -14.46 3.24
CA CYS A 94 0.87 -15.74 2.53
C CYS A 94 -0.41 -16.59 2.78
N GLY A 95 -1.55 -15.93 3.05
CA GLY A 95 -2.84 -16.59 3.32
C GLY A 95 -3.18 -16.74 4.80
N GLU A 96 -2.24 -16.49 5.71
CA GLU A 96 -2.44 -16.60 7.15
C GLU A 96 -2.79 -15.24 7.75
N GLU A 97 -3.86 -15.17 8.55
CA GLU A 97 -4.23 -13.93 9.25
C GLU A 97 -3.18 -13.61 10.31
N ILE A 98 -2.55 -12.44 10.19
CA ILE A 98 -1.68 -11.89 11.22
C ILE A 98 -2.58 -11.27 12.29
N LYS A 99 -2.56 -11.85 13.49
CA LYS A 99 -3.18 -11.24 14.66
C LYS A 99 -2.22 -10.24 15.29
N PHE A 100 -2.72 -9.05 15.57
CA PHE A 100 -2.01 -7.98 16.24
C PHE A 100 -2.91 -7.42 17.34
N ASP A 101 -2.36 -7.28 18.55
CA ASP A 101 -3.05 -6.70 19.71
C ASP A 101 -3.16 -5.17 19.58
#